data_AF-A0A6M0KYN4-F1
#
_entry.id   AF-A0A6M0KYN4-F1
#
_cell.length_a   1.000
_cell.length_b   1.000
_cell.length_c   1.000
_cell.angle_alpha   90.00
_cell.angle_beta   90.00
_cell.angle_gamma   90.00
#
_symmetry.space_group_name_H-M   'P 1'
#
loop_
_entity.id
_entity.type
_entity.pdbx_description
1 polymer ?
#
loop_
_entity_poly.entity_id
_entity_poly.type
_entity_poly.pdbx_seq_one_letter_code
_entity_poly.pdbx_strand_id
1 'polypeptide(L)'
;MDKMIKESVATLFCHAIKLDDKDMRVEQPIFCRFMGQDFDCNSEDAKNLLNEIMQREDENIDTHISIVSNALHNEPYKKMNILKQLNHIIFKSKMRDEDYDYFDKVKSSFFAR
;
A
#
# COMPACT_ATOMS: atom_id res chain seq x y z
N MET A 1 -11.26 -2.67 12.40
CA MET A 1 -10.65 -3.33 11.21
C MET A 1 -9.42 -4.09 11.67
N ASP A 2 -9.16 -5.28 11.13
CA ASP A 2 -8.08 -6.16 11.59
C ASP A 2 -6.71 -5.48 11.44
N LYS A 3 -5.87 -5.56 12.50
CA LYS A 3 -4.52 -4.99 12.54
C LYS A 3 -3.66 -5.52 11.39
N MET A 4 -3.83 -6.80 11.06
CA MET A 4 -3.08 -7.47 9.99
C MET A 4 -3.38 -6.90 8.59
N ILE A 5 -4.63 -6.47 8.34
CA ILE A 5 -5.01 -5.85 7.06
C ILE A 5 -4.38 -4.46 6.95
N LYS A 6 -4.44 -3.67 8.03
CA LYS A 6 -3.84 -2.32 8.06
C LYS A 6 -2.35 -2.38 7.77
N GLU A 7 -1.66 -3.30 8.45
CA GLU A 7 -0.24 -3.54 8.26
C GLU A 7 0.07 -3.99 6.83
N SER A 8 -0.72 -4.92 6.29
CA SER A 8 -0.50 -5.40 4.93
C SER A 8 -0.71 -4.32 3.87
N VAL A 9 -1.74 -3.48 3.98
CA VAL A 9 -1.94 -2.36 3.05
C VAL A 9 -0.83 -1.32 3.18
N ALA A 10 -0.41 -1.03 4.41
CA ALA A 10 0.72 -0.16 4.66
C ALA A 10 2.00 -0.69 4.00
N THR A 11 2.27 -2.00 4.11
CA THR A 11 3.41 -2.65 3.43
C THR A 11 3.36 -2.47 1.92
N LEU A 12 2.19 -2.61 1.28
CA LEU A 12 2.06 -2.37 -0.17
C LEU A 12 2.44 -0.93 -0.55
N PHE A 13 1.96 0.06 0.21
CA PHE A 13 2.28 1.47 -0.03
C PHE A 13 3.76 1.77 0.21
N CYS A 14 4.34 1.26 1.30
CA CYS A 14 5.76 1.42 1.61
C CYS A 14 6.64 0.79 0.53
N HIS A 15 6.24 -0.36 -0.02
CA HIS A 15 6.97 -0.99 -1.11
C HIS A 15 7.01 -0.11 -2.36
N ALA A 16 5.87 0.46 -2.76
CA ALA A 16 5.83 1.42 -3.88
C ALA A 16 6.71 2.66 -3.64
N ILE A 17 6.78 3.15 -2.39
CA ILE A 17 7.63 4.29 -2.02
C ILE A 17 9.12 3.91 -2.08
N LYS A 18 9.49 2.72 -1.57
CA LYS A 18 10.86 2.19 -1.60
C LYS A 18 11.34 1.94 -3.04
N LEU A 19 10.49 1.37 -3.89
CA LEU A 19 10.85 1.05 -5.27
C LEU A 19 11.29 2.31 -6.03
N ASP A 20 10.57 3.42 -5.89
CA ASP A 20 10.80 4.65 -6.67
C ASP A 20 11.69 5.68 -5.96
N ASP A 21 12.41 5.28 -4.89
CA ASP A 21 13.33 6.14 -4.10
C ASP A 21 12.75 7.53 -3.78
N LYS A 22 11.47 7.56 -3.39
CA LYS A 22 10.72 8.82 -3.27
C LYS A 22 11.12 9.60 -2.02
N ASP A 23 10.98 10.93 -2.10
CA ASP A 23 11.17 11.81 -0.94
C ASP A 23 10.11 11.52 0.13
N MET A 24 10.55 10.90 1.23
CA MET A 24 9.72 10.57 2.38
C MET A 24 8.98 11.76 2.97
N ARG A 25 9.52 12.98 2.84
CA ARG A 25 8.86 14.21 3.33
C ARG A 25 7.58 14.53 2.55
N VAL A 26 7.50 14.10 1.29
CA VAL A 26 6.34 14.27 0.42
C VAL A 26 5.38 13.09 0.56
N GLU A 27 5.90 11.87 0.63
CA GLU A 27 5.08 10.66 0.64
C GLU A 27 4.47 10.35 2.01
N GLN A 28 5.15 10.65 3.11
CA GLN A 28 4.64 10.43 4.47
C GLN A 28 3.25 11.08 4.71
N PRO A 29 3.01 12.37 4.43
CA PRO A 29 1.68 12.95 4.64
C PRO A 29 0.61 12.34 3.72
N ILE A 30 0.97 11.89 2.52
CA ILE A 30 0.06 11.21 1.58
C ILE A 30 -0.33 9.84 2.13
N PHE A 31 0.67 9.07 2.59
CA PHE A 31 0.48 7.79 3.26
C PHE A 31 -0.45 7.93 4.47
N CYS A 32 -0.18 8.88 5.37
CA CYS A 32 -1.02 9.12 6.55
C CYS A 32 -2.47 9.45 6.17
N ARG A 33 -2.67 10.24 5.11
CA ARG A 33 -4.01 10.55 4.61
C ARG A 33 -4.74 9.30 4.11
N PHE A 34 -4.07 8.44 3.34
CA PHE A 34 -4.69 7.21 2.83
C PHE A 34 -5.02 6.22 3.94
N MET A 35 -4.12 6.05 4.91
CA MET A 35 -4.39 5.22 6.09
C MET A 35 -5.54 5.78 6.94
N GLY A 36 -5.69 7.10 7.03
CA GLY A 36 -6.82 7.73 7.72
C GLY A 36 -8.16 7.55 7.01
N GLN A 37 -8.19 7.62 5.67
CA GLN A 37 -9.43 7.54 4.89
C GLN A 37 -10.10 6.16 4.93
N ASP A 38 -9.32 5.10 4.79
CA ASP A 38 -9.88 3.74 4.66
C ASP A 38 -9.71 2.89 5.91
N PHE A 39 -8.75 3.21 6.77
CA PHE A 39 -8.36 2.35 7.90
C PHE A 39 -8.50 3.02 9.26
N ASP A 40 -9.10 4.22 9.32
CA ASP A 40 -9.34 4.99 10.56
C ASP A 40 -8.07 5.08 11.41
N CYS A 41 -6.93 5.29 10.75
CA CYS A 41 -5.64 5.46 11.38
C CYS A 41 -5.41 6.93 11.67
N ASN A 42 -5.12 7.30 12.92
CA ASN A 42 -4.71 8.67 13.21
C ASN A 42 -3.33 8.93 12.56
N SER A 43 -2.98 10.21 12.38
CA SER A 43 -1.72 10.58 11.72
C SER A 43 -0.48 10.06 12.46
N GLU A 44 -0.52 9.93 13.78
CA GLU A 44 0.63 9.49 14.57
C GLU A 44 0.89 7.98 14.42
N ASP A 45 -0.17 7.18 14.57
CA ASP A 45 -0.16 5.73 14.33
C ASP A 45 0.28 5.40 12.90
N ALA A 46 -0.22 6.15 11.91
CA ALA A 46 0.18 5.95 10.52
C ALA A 46 1.67 6.28 10.31
N LYS A 47 2.20 7.33 10.94
CA LYS A 47 3.63 7.65 10.85
C LYS A 47 4.49 6.58 11.52
N ASN A 48 4.07 6.09 12.68
CA ASN A 48 4.79 5.04 13.39
C ASN A 48 4.80 3.74 12.56
N LEU A 49 3.66 3.37 11.98
CA LEU A 49 3.56 2.22 11.08
C LEU A 49 4.44 2.36 9.83
N LEU A 50 4.45 3.54 9.22
CA LEU A 50 5.34 3.84 8.09
C LEU A 50 6.81 3.64 8.47
N ASN A 51 7.25 4.25 9.58
CA ASN A 51 8.62 4.12 10.04
C ASN A 51 9.00 2.66 10.35
N GLU A 52 8.10 1.93 11.00
CA GLU A 52 8.30 0.52 11.33
C GLU A 52 8.50 -0.33 10.07
N ILE A 53 7.60 -0.22 9.10
CA ILE A 53 7.66 -0.98 7.84
C ILE A 53 8.85 -0.56 6.98
N MET A 54 9.20 0.74 6.98
CA MET A 54 10.36 1.21 6.24
C MET A 54 11.67 0.62 6.77
N GLN A 55 11.77 0.36 8.08
CA GLN A 55 12.91 -0.28 8.73
C GLN A 55 12.97 -1.80 8.54
N ARG A 56 11.87 -2.45 8.12
CA ARG A 56 11.87 -3.90 7.84
C ARG A 56 12.63 -4.17 6.54
N GLU A 57 13.61 -5.06 6.65
CA GLU A 57 14.28 -5.70 5.52
C GLU A 57 13.56 -7.05 5.26
N ASP A 58 13.39 -7.42 3.99
CA ASP A 58 12.83 -8.72 3.55
C ASP A 58 11.33 -9.00 3.75
N GLU A 59 10.46 -7.98 3.69
CA GLU A 59 9.01 -8.22 3.67
C GLU A 59 8.55 -8.90 2.37
N ASN A 60 7.94 -10.08 2.50
CA ASN A 60 7.33 -10.79 1.37
C ASN A 60 6.02 -10.11 0.96
N ILE A 61 6.11 -9.28 -0.07
CA ILE A 61 5.00 -8.53 -0.64
C ILE A 61 3.85 -9.44 -1.10
N ASP A 62 4.13 -10.64 -1.60
CA ASP A 62 3.09 -11.55 -2.11
C ASP A 62 2.20 -12.09 -1.00
N THR A 63 2.77 -12.27 0.19
CA THR A 63 2.01 -12.59 1.40
C THR A 63 1.04 -11.47 1.74
N HIS A 64 1.51 -10.21 1.74
CA HIS A 64 0.65 -9.06 2.06
C HIS A 64 -0.42 -8.81 0.99
N ILE A 65 -0.11 -8.98 -0.29
CA ILE A 65 -1.11 -8.93 -1.37
C ILE A 65 -2.20 -9.98 -1.13
N SER A 66 -1.81 -11.21 -0.77
CA SER A 66 -2.75 -12.31 -0.52
C SER A 66 -3.63 -12.04 0.71
N ILE A 67 -3.05 -11.53 1.80
CA ILE A 67 -3.79 -11.12 3.01
C ILE A 67 -4.86 -10.09 2.65
N VAL A 68 -4.48 -9.02 1.94
CA VAL A 68 -5.42 -7.95 1.57
C VAL A 68 -6.51 -8.45 0.63
N SER A 69 -6.14 -9.25 -0.38
CA SER A 69 -7.10 -9.78 -1.36
C SER A 69 -8.16 -10.67 -0.70
N ASN A 70 -7.74 -11.57 0.20
CA ASN A 70 -8.62 -12.47 0.93
C ASN A 70 -9.51 -11.72 1.93
N ALA A 71 -8.92 -10.78 2.68
CA ALA A 71 -9.66 -10.01 3.67
C ALA A 71 -10.72 -9.10 3.04
N LEU A 72 -10.47 -8.60 1.83
CA LEU A 72 -11.38 -7.72 1.10
C LEU A 72 -12.16 -8.45 -0.01
N HIS A 73 -12.26 -9.79 0.02
CA HIS A 73 -12.84 -10.58 -1.08
C HIS A 73 -14.23 -10.08 -1.52
N ASN A 74 -15.10 -9.73 -0.57
CA ASN A 74 -16.44 -9.19 -0.82
C ASN A 74 -16.53 -7.66 -0.77
N GLU A 75 -15.40 -6.95 -0.77
CA GLU A 75 -15.32 -5.49 -0.62
C GLU A 75 -14.70 -4.83 -1.86
N PRO A 76 -15.35 -4.92 -3.05
CA PRO A 76 -14.77 -4.47 -4.31
C PRO A 76 -14.48 -2.97 -4.34
N TYR A 77 -15.28 -2.16 -3.64
CA TYR A 77 -15.06 -0.72 -3.52
C TYR A 77 -13.77 -0.40 -2.76
N LYS A 78 -13.47 -1.12 -1.67
CA LYS A 78 -12.23 -0.94 -0.91
C LYS A 78 -11.02 -1.41 -1.72
N LYS A 79 -11.11 -2.55 -2.40
CA LYS A 79 -10.08 -3.03 -3.34
C LYS A 79 -9.75 -1.97 -4.39
N MET A 80 -10.78 -1.39 -5.01
CA MET A 80 -10.61 -0.33 -6.01
C MET A 80 -10.01 0.95 -5.40
N ASN A 81 -10.39 1.31 -4.17
CA ASN A 81 -9.83 2.51 -3.52
C ASN A 81 -8.34 2.35 -3.21
N ILE A 82 -7.93 1.18 -2.69
CA ILE A 82 -6.52 0.85 -2.45
C ILE A 82 -5.73 0.90 -3.77
N LEU A 83 -6.26 0.37 -4.87
CA LEU A 83 -5.60 0.48 -6.17
C LEU A 83 -5.44 1.93 -6.63
N LYS A 84 -6.45 2.78 -6.44
CA LYS A 84 -6.35 4.21 -6.79
C LYS A 84 -5.27 4.91 -5.96
N GLN A 85 -5.18 4.60 -4.67
CA GLN A 85 -4.16 5.16 -3.78
C GLN A 85 -2.77 4.67 -4.15
N LEU A 86 -2.62 3.37 -4.41
CA LEU A 86 -1.37 2.78 -4.89
C LEU A 86 -0.92 3.43 -6.19
N ASN A 87 -1.84 3.61 -7.14
CA ASN A 87 -1.58 4.30 -8.40
C ASN A 87 -1.11 5.74 -8.18
N HIS A 88 -1.70 6.47 -7.23
CA HIS A 88 -1.28 7.83 -6.89
C HIS A 88 0.14 7.88 -6.32
N ILE A 89 0.50 6.89 -5.49
CA ILE A 89 1.86 6.76 -4.97
C ILE A 89 2.79 6.51 -6.14
N ILE A 90 2.52 5.52 -6.99
CA ILE A 90 3.42 5.12 -8.08
C ILE A 90 3.65 6.24 -9.12
N PHE A 91 2.60 6.90 -9.62
CA PHE A 91 2.66 7.76 -10.83
C PHE A 91 3.46 9.09 -10.75
N LYS A 92 4.08 9.42 -9.62
CA LYS A 92 4.50 10.81 -9.35
C LYS A 92 5.90 11.22 -9.81
N SER A 93 6.82 10.29 -10.09
CA SER A 93 8.25 10.63 -10.30
C SER A 93 8.73 10.30 -11.71
N LYS A 94 8.88 9.01 -12.04
CA LYS A 94 9.17 8.50 -13.39
C LYS A 94 8.77 7.02 -13.42
N MET A 95 7.74 6.70 -14.20
CA MET A 95 7.30 5.31 -14.36
C MET A 95 8.39 4.44 -14.98
N ARG A 96 8.79 3.38 -14.28
CA ARG A 96 9.59 2.27 -14.80
C ARG A 96 8.69 1.07 -15.05
N ASP A 97 9.16 0.12 -15.85
CA ASP A 97 8.41 -1.11 -16.15
C ASP A 97 8.07 -1.90 -14.86
N GLU A 98 9.00 -1.91 -13.89
CA GLU A 98 8.80 -2.53 -12.57
C GLU A 98 7.62 -1.94 -11.79
N ASP A 99 7.34 -0.66 -11.96
CA ASP A 99 6.24 0.02 -11.28
C ASP A 99 4.88 -0.42 -11.87
N TYR A 100 4.83 -0.64 -13.19
CA TYR A 100 3.66 -1.21 -13.87
C TYR A 100 3.46 -2.67 -13.49
N ASP A 101 4.52 -3.47 -13.48
CA ASP A 101 4.48 -4.88 -13.10
C ASP A 101 3.97 -5.04 -11.66
N TYR A 102 4.45 -4.20 -10.75
CA TYR A 102 3.97 -4.20 -9.37
C TYR A 102 2.48 -3.84 -9.27
N PHE A 103 2.05 -2.77 -9.93
CA PHE A 103 0.65 -2.36 -9.93
C PHE A 103 -0.26 -3.46 -10.51
N ASP A 104 0.11 -4.02 -11.66
CA ASP A 104 -0.70 -5.04 -12.33
C ASP A 104 -0.72 -6.36 -11.54
N LYS A 105 0.35 -6.69 -10.83
CA LYS A 105 0.39 -7.80 -9.87
C LYS A 105 -0.65 -7.63 -8.76
N VAL A 106 -0.65 -6.48 -8.07
CA VAL A 106 -1.63 -6.21 -6.99
C VAL A 106 -3.06 -6.24 -7.53
N LYS A 107 -3.30 -5.58 -8.66
CA LYS A 107 -4.62 -5.54 -9.32
C LYS A 107 -5.10 -6.93 -9.71
N SER A 108 -4.24 -7.73 -10.33
CA SER A 108 -4.55 -9.09 -10.74
C SER A 108 -4.88 -9.95 -9.53
N SER A 109 -4.14 -9.85 -8.42
CA SER A 109 -4.46 -10.58 -7.20
C SER A 109 -5.77 -10.14 -6.53
N PHE A 110 -6.14 -8.87 -6.61
CA PHE A 110 -7.39 -8.37 -6.00
C PHE A 110 -8.64 -8.85 -6.75
N PHE A 111 -8.52 -9.12 -8.03
CA PHE A 111 -9.65 -9.48 -8.90
C PHE A 111 -9.46 -10.82 -9.64
N ALA A 112 -8.46 -11.60 -9.24
CA ALA A 112 -8.33 -12.99 -9.66
C ALA A 112 -9.61 -13.73 -9.25
N ARG A 113 -10.23 -14.38 -10.24
CA ARG A 113 -11.44 -15.18 -10.07
C ARG A 113 -11.13 -16.49 -9.37
#